data_AF-A0AAU6WN57-F1
#
_entry.id   AF-A0AAU6WN57-F1
#
_cell.length_a   1.000
_cell.length_b   1.000
_cell.length_c   1.000
_cell.angle_alpha   90.00
_cell.angle_beta   90.00
_cell.angle_gamma   90.00
#
_symmetry.space_group_name_H-M   'P 1'
#
loop_
_entity.id
_entity.type
_entity.pdbx_description
1 polymer ?
#
loop_
_entity_poly.entity_id
_entity_poly.type
_entity_poly.pdbx_seq_one_letter_code
_entity_poly.pdbx_strand_id
1 'polypeptide(L)'
;MKPKVMYIENKFRDHSGPAWIGFVEFSKSGQTIYLNNKALKKLKVPGIWGNYFDIETGEEYWVSGVKKDGRDRHRFGGGKIMIDKNSISEYLKLVDFTVLDENHFEFIDFEKTYKARFNELENAETFLRKEMHAFTFYDNNRRKLISDLKYPD
;
A
#
# COMPACT_ATOMS: atom_id res chain seq x y z
N MET A 1 4.09 14.16 9.69
CA MET A 1 3.30 13.34 10.65
C MET A 1 4.24 12.29 11.24
N LYS A 2 4.00 11.82 12.48
CA LYS A 2 4.80 10.74 13.07
C LYS A 2 4.54 9.42 12.33
N PRO A 3 5.56 8.55 12.15
CA PRO A 3 5.33 7.20 11.64
C PRO A 3 4.36 6.41 12.52
N LYS A 4 3.65 5.45 11.93
CA LYS A 4 2.70 4.58 12.63
C LYS A 4 2.87 3.15 12.19
N VAL A 5 2.72 2.19 13.11
CA VAL A 5 2.56 0.78 12.75
C VAL A 5 1.17 0.59 12.14
N MET A 6 1.12 0.04 10.93
CA MET A 6 -0.12 -0.17 10.19
C MET A 6 -0.14 -1.57 9.58
N TYR A 7 -1.34 -2.04 9.27
CA TYR A 7 -1.59 -3.24 8.47
C TYR A 7 -1.78 -2.85 7.00
N ILE A 8 -1.15 -3.59 6.10
CA ILE A 8 -1.18 -3.39 4.66
C ILE A 8 -1.42 -4.74 4.00
N GLU A 9 -2.40 -4.85 3.12
CA GLU A 9 -2.68 -6.06 2.35
C GLU A 9 -2.77 -5.70 0.87
N ASN A 10 -2.03 -6.41 0.02
CA ASN A 10 -2.21 -6.32 -1.42
C ASN A 10 -3.49 -7.07 -1.81
N LYS A 11 -4.37 -6.42 -2.56
CA LYS A 11 -5.70 -6.95 -2.91
C LYS A 11 -5.82 -7.37 -4.36
N PHE A 12 -4.71 -7.36 -5.09
CA PHE A 12 -4.66 -7.77 -6.49
C PHE A 12 -4.85 -9.28 -6.66
N ARG A 13 -4.35 -10.09 -5.70
CA ARG A 13 -4.47 -11.57 -5.71
C ARG A 13 -5.56 -12.08 -4.78
N ASP A 14 -6.75 -11.48 -4.83
CA ASP A 14 -7.92 -11.87 -4.03
C ASP A 14 -7.68 -11.76 -2.50
N HIS A 15 -8.37 -12.56 -1.68
CA HIS A 15 -8.28 -12.55 -0.22
C HIS A 15 -6.94 -13.02 0.36
N SER A 16 -6.04 -13.61 -0.44
CA SER A 16 -4.78 -14.21 0.02
C SER A 16 -3.54 -13.49 -0.52
N GLY A 17 -3.68 -12.22 -0.91
CA GLY A 17 -2.53 -11.42 -1.30
C GLY A 17 -1.51 -11.25 -0.16
N PRO A 18 -0.25 -10.93 -0.48
CA PRO A 18 0.75 -10.64 0.53
C PRO A 18 0.30 -9.53 1.48
N ALA A 19 0.62 -9.68 2.76
CA ALA A 19 0.25 -8.71 3.79
C ALA A 19 1.43 -8.38 4.68
N TRP A 20 1.46 -7.15 5.17
CA TRP A 20 2.52 -6.60 5.96
C TRP A 20 2.01 -5.88 7.20
N ILE A 21 2.82 -5.91 8.25
CA ILE A 21 2.72 -5.01 9.40
C ILE A 21 4.07 -4.32 9.56
N GLY A 22 4.05 -3.00 9.66
CA GLY A 22 5.28 -2.25 9.88
C GLY A 22 5.04 -0.75 10.00
N PHE A 23 6.12 -0.03 10.29
CA PHE A 23 6.05 1.42 10.31
C PHE A 23 5.80 1.96 8.91
N VAL A 24 4.85 2.88 8.80
CA VAL A 24 4.60 3.67 7.59
C VAL A 24 4.93 5.12 7.86
N GLU A 25 5.58 5.75 6.89
CA GLU A 25 5.78 7.19 6.88
C GLU A 25 4.70 7.86 6.02
N PHE A 26 4.27 9.06 6.40
CA PHE A 26 3.23 9.79 5.66
C PHE A 26 3.85 10.93 4.85
N SER A 27 3.30 11.20 3.67
CA SER A 27 3.55 12.46 2.96
C SER A 27 3.04 13.65 3.79
N LYS A 28 3.49 14.86 3.44
CA LYS A 28 3.08 16.09 4.15
C LYS A 28 1.55 16.27 4.18
N SER A 29 0.87 15.88 3.09
CA SER A 29 -0.59 15.94 2.97
C SER A 29 -1.32 14.76 3.63
N GLY A 30 -0.60 13.72 4.07
CA GLY A 30 -1.17 12.48 4.60
C GLY A 30 -1.91 11.63 3.57
N GLN A 31 -1.79 11.95 2.27
CA GLN A 31 -2.47 11.22 1.19
C GLN A 31 -1.67 10.02 0.68
N THR A 32 -0.36 10.01 0.92
CA THR A 32 0.54 8.93 0.50
C THR A 32 1.24 8.37 1.73
N ILE A 33 1.35 7.06 1.80
CA ILE A 33 2.18 6.37 2.78
C ILE A 33 3.38 5.71 2.07
N TYR A 34 4.49 5.64 2.78
CA TYR A 34 5.74 5.04 2.31
C TYR A 34 6.13 3.93 3.25
N LEU A 35 6.39 2.75 2.70
CA LEU A 35 6.83 1.56 3.43
C LEU A 35 7.50 0.60 2.45
N ASN A 36 8.48 -0.17 2.91
CA ASN A 36 9.04 -1.31 2.18
C ASN A 36 9.24 -1.09 0.66
N ASN A 37 9.96 -0.02 0.31
CA ASN A 37 10.21 0.41 -1.08
C ASN A 37 8.95 0.68 -1.94
N LYS A 38 7.83 1.04 -1.31
CA LYS A 38 6.54 1.35 -1.95
C LYS A 38 6.01 2.72 -1.54
N ALA A 39 5.25 3.34 -2.44
CA ALA A 39 4.44 4.52 -2.14
C ALA A 39 2.99 4.24 -2.47
N LEU A 40 2.15 4.12 -1.43
CA LEU A 40 0.74 3.85 -1.58
C LEU A 40 -0.04 5.14 -1.41
N LYS A 41 -0.83 5.51 -2.41
CA LYS A 41 -1.65 6.73 -2.41
C LYS A 41 -3.11 6.39 -2.13
N LYS A 42 -3.78 7.20 -1.30
CA LYS A 42 -5.21 7.05 -1.02
C LYS A 42 -6.02 7.11 -2.30
N LEU A 43 -6.99 6.21 -2.39
CA LEU A 43 -8.06 6.32 -3.37
C LEU A 43 -9.00 7.46 -2.97
N LYS A 44 -9.43 8.25 -3.97
CA LYS A 44 -10.41 9.32 -3.76
C LYS A 44 -11.79 8.76 -3.39
N VAL A 45 -12.14 7.64 -4.02
CA VAL A 45 -13.33 6.86 -3.72
C VAL A 45 -12.84 5.45 -3.38
N PRO A 46 -12.76 5.08 -2.09
CA PRO A 46 -12.39 3.71 -1.71
C PRO A 46 -13.40 2.70 -2.27
N GLY A 47 -12.90 1.58 -2.78
CA GLY A 47 -13.72 0.47 -3.24
C GLY A 47 -13.96 -0.57 -2.13
N ILE A 48 -14.61 -1.67 -2.51
CA ILE A 48 -14.76 -2.86 -1.64
C ILE A 48 -13.41 -3.54 -1.42
N TRP A 49 -12.54 -3.52 -2.44
CA TRP A 49 -11.31 -4.28 -2.46
C TRP A 49 -10.16 -3.55 -1.79
N GLY A 50 -9.95 -2.26 -2.08
CA GLY A 50 -8.87 -1.46 -1.51
C GLY A 50 -9.26 -0.01 -1.21
N ASN A 51 -8.41 0.66 -0.43
CA ASN A 51 -8.50 2.08 -0.09
C ASN A 51 -7.24 2.87 -0.45
N TYR A 52 -6.18 2.20 -0.92
CA TYR A 52 -4.97 2.78 -1.50
C TYR A 52 -4.59 2.06 -2.80
N PHE A 53 -3.68 2.66 -3.56
CA PHE A 53 -3.02 2.01 -4.68
C PHE A 53 -1.52 2.31 -4.69
N ASP A 54 -0.70 1.40 -5.21
CA ASP A 54 0.72 1.63 -5.43
C ASP A 54 0.92 2.58 -6.62
N ILE A 55 1.64 3.68 -6.42
CA ILE A 55 1.90 4.69 -7.46
C ILE A 55 2.65 4.07 -8.64
N GLU A 56 3.50 3.06 -8.40
CA GLU A 56 4.35 2.46 -9.43
C GLU A 56 3.59 1.44 -10.28
N THR A 57 2.76 0.59 -9.66
CA THR A 57 2.11 -0.54 -10.35
C THR A 57 0.61 -0.37 -10.57
N GLY A 58 -0.03 0.56 -9.86
CA GLY A 58 -1.49 0.73 -9.86
C GLY A 58 -2.27 -0.32 -9.06
N GLU A 59 -1.61 -1.33 -8.49
CA GLU A 59 -2.24 -2.39 -7.70
C GLU A 59 -2.98 -1.81 -6.49
N GLU A 60 -4.13 -2.40 -6.13
CA GLU A 60 -4.91 -1.98 -4.98
C GLU A 60 -4.40 -2.57 -3.67
N TYR A 61 -4.46 -1.76 -2.62
CA TYR A 61 -4.08 -2.15 -1.28
C TYR A 61 -5.19 -1.78 -0.30
N TRP A 62 -5.38 -2.66 0.68
CA TRP A 62 -6.06 -2.33 1.92
C TRP A 62 -5.05 -1.87 2.95
N VAL A 63 -5.27 -0.70 3.53
CA VAL A 63 -4.42 -0.11 4.56
C VAL A 63 -5.30 0.28 5.75
N SER A 64 -4.94 -0.19 6.94
CA SER A 64 -5.65 0.13 8.18
C SER A 64 -4.69 0.22 9.37
N GLY A 65 -5.18 0.68 10.52
CA GLY A 65 -4.49 0.41 11.77
C GLY A 65 -4.46 -1.09 12.06
N VAL A 66 -3.55 -1.51 12.94
CA VAL A 66 -3.54 -2.88 13.45
C VAL A 66 -4.72 -3.11 14.40
N LYS A 67 -5.31 -4.30 14.37
CA LYS A 67 -6.44 -4.68 15.22
C LYS A 67 -5.93 -5.14 16.58
N LYS A 68 -6.60 -4.71 17.65
CA LYS A 68 -6.22 -5.06 19.03
C LYS A 68 -6.24 -6.57 19.31
N ASP A 69 -7.05 -7.34 18.57
CA ASP A 69 -7.13 -8.79 18.70
C ASP A 69 -6.09 -9.55 17.86
N GLY A 70 -5.20 -8.84 17.14
CA GLY A 70 -4.18 -9.40 16.26
C GLY A 70 -4.72 -10.09 15.01
N ARG A 71 -6.04 -10.06 14.76
CA ARG A 71 -6.69 -10.72 13.61
C ARG A 71 -6.77 -9.79 12.42
N ASP A 72 -5.65 -9.19 12.03
CA ASP A 72 -5.59 -8.14 11.02
C ASP A 72 -6.12 -8.57 9.65
N ARG A 73 -5.75 -9.78 9.22
CA ARG A 73 -6.14 -10.33 7.92
C ARG A 73 -7.66 -10.56 7.81
N HIS A 74 -8.16 -10.51 6.58
CA HIS A 74 -9.55 -10.83 6.26
C HIS A 74 -9.91 -12.27 6.68
N ARG A 75 -11.17 -12.52 7.07
CA ARG A 75 -11.63 -13.84 7.58
C ARG A 75 -11.35 -15.00 6.62
N PHE A 76 -11.41 -14.74 5.31
CA PHE A 76 -11.16 -15.74 4.26
C PHE A 76 -9.76 -15.62 3.65
N GLY A 77 -8.90 -14.75 4.21
CA GLY A 77 -7.53 -14.61 3.75
C GLY A 77 -6.60 -15.60 4.44
N GLY A 78 -5.72 -16.22 3.67
CA GLY A 78 -4.68 -17.13 4.16
C GLY A 78 -3.27 -16.53 4.14
N GLY A 79 -2.32 -17.29 4.66
CA GLY A 79 -0.89 -16.97 4.61
C GLY A 79 -0.39 -16.12 5.79
N LYS A 80 0.93 -16.18 6.00
CA LYS A 80 1.60 -15.39 7.04
C LYS A 80 1.55 -13.90 6.72
N ILE A 81 1.62 -13.09 7.76
CA ILE A 81 1.81 -11.64 7.67
C ILE A 81 3.30 -11.35 7.82
N MET A 82 3.88 -10.63 6.88
CA MET A 82 5.27 -10.18 6.98
C MET A 82 5.35 -8.99 7.95
N ILE A 83 5.99 -9.17 9.10
CA ILE A 83 6.17 -8.10 10.08
C ILE A 83 7.59 -7.53 9.99
N ASP A 84 7.68 -6.20 9.91
CA ASP A 84 8.95 -5.49 10.00
C ASP A 84 9.53 -5.68 11.40
N LYS A 85 10.75 -6.20 11.50
CA LYS A 85 11.42 -6.46 12.79
C LYS A 85 11.48 -5.22 13.68
N ASN A 86 11.69 -4.05 13.08
CA ASN A 86 11.77 -2.78 13.81
C ASN A 86 10.41 -2.35 14.41
N SER A 87 9.30 -2.88 13.90
CA SER A 87 7.95 -2.55 14.34
C SER A 87 7.42 -3.45 15.45
N ILE A 88 8.06 -4.60 15.72
CA ILE A 88 7.56 -5.65 16.64
C ILE A 88 7.22 -5.08 18.02
N SER A 89 8.13 -4.31 18.62
CA SER A 89 7.93 -3.77 19.97
C SER A 89 6.70 -2.85 20.05
N GLU A 90 6.48 -2.04 19.01
CA GLU A 90 5.33 -1.14 18.95
C GLU A 90 4.04 -1.90 18.62
N TYR A 91 4.11 -2.88 17.71
CA TYR A 91 2.99 -3.75 17.41
C TYR A 91 2.47 -4.46 18.67
N LEU A 92 3.36 -5.12 19.43
CA LEU A 92 3.01 -5.83 20.66
C LEU A 92 2.30 -4.92 21.67
N LYS A 93 2.74 -3.66 21.82
CA LYS A 93 2.06 -2.66 22.66
C LYS A 93 0.66 -2.30 22.15
N LEU A 94 0.49 -2.18 20.83
CA LEU A 94 -0.79 -1.81 20.22
C LEU A 94 -1.84 -2.92 20.37
N VAL A 95 -1.42 -4.19 20.37
CA VAL A 95 -2.30 -5.36 20.51
C VAL A 95 -2.34 -5.93 21.94
N ASP A 96 -1.58 -5.34 22.89
CA ASP A 96 -1.45 -5.81 24.27
C ASP A 96 -1.00 -7.28 24.40
N PHE A 97 -0.07 -7.69 23.52
CA PHE A 97 0.51 -9.03 23.53
C PHE A 97 1.94 -8.99 24.10
N THR A 98 2.39 -10.10 24.67
CA THR A 98 3.76 -10.25 25.18
C THR A 98 4.69 -10.98 24.22
N VAL A 99 4.13 -11.77 23.29
CA VAL A 99 4.87 -12.59 22.34
C VAL A 99 4.13 -12.63 20.99
N LEU A 100 4.89 -12.73 19.91
CA LEU A 100 4.34 -12.97 18.57
C LEU A 100 4.18 -14.47 18.34
N ASP A 101 3.08 -14.86 17.73
CA ASP A 101 2.93 -16.22 17.22
C ASP A 101 3.66 -16.36 15.88
N GLU A 102 4.84 -16.99 15.91
CA GLU A 102 5.70 -17.22 14.74
C GLU A 102 5.03 -18.06 13.64
N ASN A 103 3.92 -18.74 13.93
CA ASN A 103 3.14 -19.44 12.91
C ASN A 103 2.34 -18.47 12.03
N HIS A 104 2.00 -17.29 12.54
CA HIS A 104 1.23 -16.27 11.82
C HIS A 104 2.11 -15.21 11.16
N PHE A 105 3.36 -15.07 11.61
CA PHE A 105 4.26 -14.03 11.15
C PHE A 105 5.49 -14.56 10.42
N GLU A 106 5.92 -13.81 9.42
CA GLU A 106 7.23 -13.91 8.80
C GLU A 106 8.01 -12.63 9.13
N PHE A 107 9.23 -12.77 9.64
CA PHE A 107 10.02 -11.62 10.08
C PHE A 107 10.86 -11.09 8.94
N ILE A 108 10.63 -9.84 8.53
CA ILE A 108 11.36 -9.20 7.45
C ILE A 108 11.96 -7.86 7.91
N ASP A 109 12.91 -7.36 7.13
CA ASP A 109 13.43 -6.00 7.28
C ASP A 109 12.84 -5.15 6.16
N PHE A 110 12.08 -4.12 6.51
CA PHE A 110 11.51 -3.24 5.49
C PHE A 110 12.60 -2.50 4.72
N GLU A 111 12.51 -2.54 3.40
CA GLU A 111 13.38 -1.76 2.55
C GLU A 111 13.11 -0.26 2.68
N LYS A 112 14.20 0.52 2.68
CA LYS A 112 14.11 1.98 2.69
C LYS A 112 13.38 2.45 1.43
N THR A 113 12.42 3.35 1.62
CA THR A 113 11.67 3.94 0.50
C THR A 113 12.28 5.26 0.05
N TYR A 114 12.72 5.32 -1.21
CA TYR A 114 13.28 6.53 -1.81
C TYR A 114 12.18 7.43 -2.39
N LYS A 115 11.64 8.33 -1.56
CA LYS A 115 10.47 9.17 -1.88
C LYS A 115 10.60 10.01 -3.16
N ALA A 116 11.82 10.42 -3.52
CA ALA A 116 12.08 11.22 -4.72
C ALA A 116 11.60 10.51 -6.01
N ARG A 117 11.83 9.19 -6.11
CA ARG A 117 11.40 8.36 -7.25
C ARG A 117 9.90 8.47 -7.52
N PHE A 118 9.08 8.45 -6.47
CA PHE A 118 7.62 8.51 -6.62
C PHE A 118 7.12 9.91 -6.98
N ASN A 119 7.80 10.96 -6.51
CA ASN A 119 7.46 12.32 -6.92
C ASN A 119 7.68 12.54 -8.42
N GLU A 120 8.74 11.94 -8.98
CA GLU A 120 9.01 11.99 -10.43
C GLU A 120 7.91 11.30 -11.23
N LEU A 121 7.47 10.11 -10.79
CA LEU A 121 6.35 9.38 -11.41
C LEU A 121 5.05 10.20 -11.40
N GLU A 122 4.69 10.79 -10.25
CA GLU A 122 3.46 11.60 -10.14
C GLU A 122 3.53 12.90 -10.98
N ASN A 123 4.71 13.51 -11.08
CA ASN A 123 4.92 14.69 -11.91
C ASN A 123 4.83 14.34 -13.40
N ALA A 124 5.42 13.24 -13.82
CA ALA A 124 5.34 12.74 -15.19
C ALA A 124 3.88 12.43 -15.57
N GLU A 125 3.12 11.74 -14.72
CA GLU A 125 1.69 11.49 -14.92
C GLU A 125 0.91 12.81 -15.07
N THR A 126 1.22 13.80 -14.23
CA THR A 126 0.58 15.12 -14.28
C THR A 126 0.90 15.87 -15.56
N PHE A 127 2.14 15.82 -16.03
CA PHE A 127 2.58 16.42 -17.29
C PHE A 127 1.85 15.79 -18.47
N LEU A 128 1.88 14.45 -18.57
CA LEU A 128 1.18 13.70 -19.63
C LEU A 128 -0.33 13.98 -19.64
N ARG A 129 -0.95 14.16 -18.47
CA ARG A 129 -2.37 14.54 -18.37
C ARG A 129 -2.66 15.91 -18.98
N LYS A 130 -1.77 16.89 -18.77
CA LYS A 130 -1.97 18.27 -19.25
C LYS A 130 -1.70 18.40 -20.74
N GLU A 131 -0.62 17.80 -21.23
CA GLU A 131 -0.15 18.03 -22.61
C GLU A 131 -0.89 17.18 -23.64
N MET A 132 -1.15 15.90 -23.36
CA MET A 132 -1.54 14.98 -24.43
C MET A 132 -3.04 14.95 -24.75
N HIS A 133 -3.92 15.51 -23.90
CA HIS A 133 -5.39 15.43 -24.06
C HIS A 133 -5.94 14.03 -24.46
N ALA A 134 -5.15 12.95 -24.30
CA ALA A 134 -5.45 11.63 -24.82
C ALA A 134 -6.71 11.08 -24.15
N PHE A 135 -7.57 10.38 -24.92
CA PHE A 135 -8.81 9.74 -24.44
C PHE A 135 -8.59 9.09 -23.08
N THR A 136 -9.01 9.80 -22.03
CA THR A 136 -8.82 9.37 -20.66
C THR A 136 -9.90 8.35 -20.34
N PHE A 137 -9.59 7.06 -20.40
CA PHE A 137 -10.48 6.08 -19.77
C PHE A 137 -10.16 6.06 -18.29
N TYR A 138 -11.08 6.61 -17.52
CA TYR A 138 -11.06 6.53 -16.08
C TYR A 138 -11.60 5.16 -15.68
N ASP A 139 -10.84 4.38 -14.93
CA ASP A 139 -11.48 3.34 -14.13
C ASP A 139 -12.39 4.01 -13.08
N ASN A 140 -13.24 3.23 -12.40
CA ASN A 140 -14.21 3.74 -11.43
C ASN A 140 -13.59 4.52 -10.25
N ASN A 141 -12.26 4.55 -10.11
CA ASN A 141 -11.50 5.33 -9.13
C ASN A 141 -10.72 6.52 -9.74
N ARG A 142 -10.98 6.86 -11.00
CA ARG A 142 -10.22 7.81 -11.83
C ARG A 142 -8.75 7.42 -12.06
N ARG A 143 -8.42 6.13 -12.14
CA ARG A 143 -7.10 5.70 -12.67
C ARG A 143 -7.09 5.89 -14.19
N LYS A 144 -5.98 6.38 -14.72
CA LYS A 144 -5.73 6.43 -16.16
C LYS A 144 -5.03 5.13 -16.56
N LEU A 145 -5.76 4.20 -17.18
CA LEU A 145 -5.12 3.18 -17.98
C LEU A 145 -4.67 3.87 -19.26
N ILE A 146 -3.35 3.97 -19.47
CA ILE A 146 -2.86 4.29 -20.80
C ILE A 146 -3.24 3.07 -21.63
N SER A 147 -4.21 3.21 -22.54
CA SER A 147 -4.41 2.17 -23.56
C SER A 147 -3.06 2.02 -24.24
N ASP A 148 -2.53 0.80 -24.29
CA ASP A 148 -1.38 0.46 -25.13
C ASP A 148 -1.73 0.90 -26.56
N LEU A 149 -1.38 2.15 -26.88
CA LEU A 149 -1.31 2.61 -28.24
C LEU A 149 -0.15 1.80 -28.79
N LYS A 150 -0.49 0.67 -29.42
CA LYS A 150 0.36 0.02 -30.39
C LYS A 150 0.90 1.13 -31.26
N TYR A 151 2.21 1.39 -31.13
CA TYR A 151 2.93 2.16 -32.12
C TYR A 151 2.63 1.48 -33.47
N PRO A 152 2.01 2.17 -34.44
CA PRO A 152 2.05 1.66 -35.81
C PRO A 152 3.51 1.70 -36.26
N ASP A 153 3.94 0.62 -36.90
CA ASP A 153 5.30 0.40 -37.44
C ASP A 153 5.80 1.57 -38.31
#